data_AF-A0A494R3B0-F1
#
_entry.id   AF-A0A494R3B0-F1
#
_cell.length_a   1.000
_cell.length_b   1.000
_cell.length_c   1.000
_cell.angle_alpha   90.00
_cell.angle_beta   90.00
_cell.angle_gamma   90.00
#
_symmetry.space_group_name_H-M   'P 1'
#
loop_
_entity.id
_entity.type
_entity.pdbx_description
1 polymer ?
#
loop_
_entity_poly.entity_id
_entity_poly.type
_entity_poly.pdbx_seq_one_letter_code
_entity_poly.pdbx_strand_id
1 'polypeptide(L)'
;MDGEQGFIYQNYSEDGGRTYFTNDNAKKIDAGISLVYRLYNEKELTEQQFYYCLCSVLEGADKVSNTTGLYTAYLKEFKGSSIKPIVFKGFQLKDSVADNDVYLGDANDLVKAVSGDILYLDPPYNQRQYSGDYHLLNTIAQNDKPEIAGITGKRVGRVGSPWSSKKKVEDEFRTLVESANFEFLVMSYSNESLMPSELVGDIMSANGKYSVHEMEHKRFSSKKGQKNAEGGETVTEYLHVLHKAG
;
A
#
# COMPACT_ATOMS: atom_id res chain seq x y z
N MET A 1 13.83 -9.67 24.07
CA MET A 1 12.43 -9.34 24.39
C MET A 1 11.65 -10.63 24.37
N ASP A 2 10.97 -10.92 25.47
CA ASP A 2 10.08 -12.07 25.56
C ASP A 2 8.80 -11.80 24.77
N GLY A 3 8.15 -12.86 24.27
CA GLY A 3 6.90 -12.73 23.52
C GLY A 3 5.69 -12.57 24.44
N GLU A 4 4.64 -11.92 23.94
CA GLU A 4 3.37 -11.70 24.63
C GLU A 4 2.23 -12.28 23.79
N GLN A 5 1.18 -12.83 24.40
CA GLN A 5 0.00 -13.28 23.67
C GLN A 5 -1.00 -12.14 23.51
N GLY A 6 -1.03 -11.51 22.35
CA GLY A 6 -1.96 -10.44 22.01
C GLY A 6 -2.91 -10.81 20.85
N PHE A 7 -3.39 -9.78 20.15
CA PHE A 7 -4.37 -9.94 19.08
C PHE A 7 -3.80 -10.72 17.89
N ILE A 8 -2.51 -10.52 17.56
CA ILE A 8 -1.87 -11.21 16.44
C ILE A 8 -1.73 -12.69 16.74
N TYR A 9 -1.25 -13.05 17.93
CA TYR A 9 -1.20 -14.44 18.38
C TYR A 9 -2.58 -15.09 18.38
N GLN A 10 -3.59 -14.45 18.96
CA GLN A 10 -4.92 -15.06 19.08
C GLN A 10 -5.62 -15.31 17.73
N ASN A 11 -5.30 -14.54 16.69
CA ASN A 11 -6.09 -14.53 15.47
C ASN A 11 -5.31 -14.89 14.18
N TYR A 12 -3.99 -14.71 14.18
CA TYR A 12 -3.15 -14.82 12.99
C TYR A 12 -1.92 -15.73 13.20
N SER A 13 -1.95 -16.54 14.26
CA SER A 13 -1.01 -17.64 14.47
C SER A 13 -1.63 -19.00 14.18
N GLU A 14 -0.78 -20.03 14.13
CA GLU A 14 -1.23 -21.43 14.08
C GLU A 14 -2.21 -21.79 15.21
N ASP A 15 -2.00 -21.35 16.45
CA ASP A 15 -2.96 -21.54 17.56
C ASP A 15 -4.25 -20.74 17.35
N GLY A 16 -4.16 -19.57 16.71
CA GLY A 16 -5.29 -18.77 16.27
C GLY A 16 -6.02 -19.33 15.03
N GLY A 17 -5.62 -20.51 14.55
CA GLY A 17 -6.21 -21.19 13.40
C GLY A 17 -5.79 -20.62 12.04
N ARG A 18 -4.80 -19.73 11.99
CA ARG A 18 -4.33 -19.09 10.75
C ARG A 18 -2.81 -19.04 10.69
N THR A 19 -2.23 -19.71 9.71
CA THR A 19 -0.77 -19.82 9.58
C THR A 19 -0.14 -18.60 8.92
N TYR A 20 -0.57 -17.36 9.21
CA TYR A 20 0.16 -16.16 8.77
C TYR A 20 1.51 -16.04 9.46
N PHE A 21 1.57 -16.40 10.74
CA PHE A 21 2.78 -16.40 11.56
C PHE A 21 2.85 -17.69 12.38
N THR A 22 4.07 -18.12 12.73
CA THR A 22 4.26 -19.12 13.78
C THR A 22 3.84 -18.53 15.12
N ASN A 23 3.52 -19.39 16.09
CA ASN A 23 3.18 -18.97 17.44
C ASN A 23 4.22 -18.02 18.06
N ASP A 24 5.50 -18.37 17.95
CA ASP A 24 6.60 -17.58 18.52
C ASP A 24 6.77 -16.22 17.83
N ASN A 25 6.61 -16.17 16.51
CA ASN A 25 6.70 -14.91 15.77
C ASN A 25 5.51 -14.02 16.07
N ALA A 26 4.30 -14.57 16.12
CA ALA A 26 3.10 -13.82 16.49
C ALA A 26 3.24 -13.19 17.89
N LYS A 27 3.73 -13.96 18.87
CA LYS A 27 3.97 -13.44 20.24
C LYS A 27 4.98 -12.30 20.29
N LYS A 28 6.05 -12.40 19.49
CA LYS A 28 7.06 -11.34 19.40
C LYS A 28 6.54 -10.10 18.68
N ILE A 29 5.67 -10.27 17.68
CA ILE A 29 4.98 -9.15 17.02
C ILE A 29 4.10 -8.43 18.05
N ASP A 30 3.25 -9.15 18.78
CA ASP A 30 2.41 -8.55 19.83
C ASP A 30 3.25 -7.81 20.87
N ALA A 31 4.30 -8.42 21.40
CA ALA A 31 5.21 -7.75 22.35
C ALA A 31 5.91 -6.52 21.75
N GLY A 32 6.27 -6.55 20.47
CA GLY A 32 6.87 -5.42 19.76
C GLY A 32 5.90 -4.25 19.63
N ILE A 33 4.65 -4.53 19.27
CA ILE A 33 3.58 -3.52 19.21
C ILE A 33 3.36 -2.93 20.60
N SER A 34 3.14 -3.77 21.62
CA SER A 34 2.94 -3.35 23.01
C SER A 34 4.08 -2.44 23.49
N LEU A 35 5.33 -2.83 23.22
CA LEU A 35 6.51 -2.06 23.60
C LEU A 35 6.52 -0.68 22.96
N VAL A 36 6.39 -0.59 21.63
CA VAL A 36 6.50 0.68 20.90
C VAL A 36 5.39 1.65 21.29
N TYR A 37 4.15 1.17 21.41
CA TYR A 37 3.03 2.01 21.83
C TYR A 37 3.14 2.43 23.29
N ARG A 38 3.59 1.56 24.18
CA ARG A 38 3.83 1.92 25.59
C ARG A 38 4.86 3.05 25.68
N LEU A 39 6.03 2.89 25.05
CA LEU A 39 7.09 3.90 25.09
C LEU A 39 6.63 5.24 24.53
N TYR A 40 5.82 5.25 23.48
CA TYR A 40 5.24 6.48 22.93
C TYR A 40 4.24 7.12 23.90
N ASN A 41 3.32 6.34 24.47
CA ASN A 41 2.32 6.83 25.45
C ASN A 41 2.99 7.37 26.73
N GLU A 42 4.10 6.77 27.15
CA GLU A 42 4.91 7.20 28.29
C GLU A 42 5.85 8.38 27.95
N LYS A 43 5.81 8.88 26.72
CA LYS A 43 6.62 10.00 26.20
C LYS A 43 8.13 9.72 26.21
N GLU A 44 8.52 8.45 26.16
CA GLU A 44 9.92 8.04 25.98
C GLU A 44 10.36 8.10 24.51
N LEU A 45 9.40 8.14 23.57
CA LEU A 45 9.65 8.33 22.15
C LEU A 45 9.00 9.63 21.64
N THR A 46 9.72 10.33 20.79
CA THR A 46 9.11 11.31 19.88
C THR A 46 8.24 10.62 18.83
N GLU A 47 7.39 11.37 18.13
CA GLU A 47 6.56 10.83 17.05
C GLU A 47 7.40 10.18 15.94
N GLN A 48 8.51 10.82 15.54
CA GLN A 48 9.40 10.26 14.51
C GLN A 48 10.07 8.97 14.98
N GLN A 49 10.47 8.89 16.25
CA GLN A 49 11.03 7.67 16.83
C GLN A 49 9.98 6.56 16.96
N PHE A 50 8.73 6.90 17.30
CA PHE A 50 7.61 5.97 17.31
C PHE A 50 7.42 5.34 15.93
N TYR A 51 7.34 6.15 14.87
CA TYR A 51 7.19 5.64 13.51
C TYR A 51 8.39 4.83 13.05
N TYR A 52 9.61 5.23 13.42
CA TYR A 52 10.82 4.45 13.12
C TYR A 52 10.77 3.05 13.75
N CYS A 53 10.42 2.98 15.04
CA CYS A 53 10.30 1.72 15.76
C CYS A 53 9.13 0.86 15.24
N LEU A 54 7.97 1.47 14.98
CA LEU A 54 6.81 0.77 14.41
C LEU A 54 7.11 0.22 13.02
N CYS A 55 7.83 0.97 12.19
CA CYS A 55 8.32 0.52 10.89
C CYS A 55 9.22 -0.72 11.05
N SER A 56 10.13 -0.72 12.03
CA SER A 56 10.94 -1.92 12.33
C SER A 56 10.10 -3.13 12.72
N VAL A 57 8.96 -2.95 13.40
CA VAL A 57 8.03 -4.05 13.74
C VAL A 57 7.34 -4.57 12.48
N LEU A 58 6.80 -3.69 11.65
CA LEU A 58 6.14 -4.03 10.39
C LEU A 58 7.07 -4.77 9.41
N GLU A 59 8.29 -4.25 9.22
CA GLU A 59 9.33 -4.88 8.41
C GLU A 59 9.73 -6.27 8.93
N GLY A 60 9.84 -6.41 10.25
CA GLY A 60 10.10 -7.70 10.89
C GLY A 60 8.97 -8.69 10.61
N ALA A 61 7.72 -8.25 10.79
CA ALA A 61 6.54 -9.06 10.56
C ALA A 61 6.42 -9.49 9.10
N ASP A 62 6.63 -8.58 8.14
CA ASP A 62 6.56 -8.91 6.70
C ASP A 62 7.57 -10.00 6.30
N LYS A 63 8.81 -9.91 6.79
CA LYS A 63 9.88 -10.88 6.50
C LYS A 63 9.57 -12.30 6.97
N VAL A 64 8.85 -12.44 8.09
CA VAL A 64 8.44 -13.73 8.63
C VAL A 64 6.98 -14.09 8.31
N SER A 65 6.30 -13.29 7.50
CA SER A 65 4.93 -13.58 7.10
C SER A 65 4.87 -14.79 6.20
N ASN A 66 3.87 -15.64 6.38
CA ASN A 66 3.65 -16.83 5.56
C ASN A 66 2.73 -16.56 4.36
N THR A 67 3.00 -15.48 3.64
CA THR A 67 2.22 -15.02 2.48
C THR A 67 3.04 -15.08 1.20
N THR A 68 2.42 -14.76 0.05
CA THR A 68 3.10 -14.60 -1.24
C THR A 68 3.28 -13.12 -1.63
N GLY A 69 3.48 -12.25 -0.63
CA GLY A 69 3.68 -10.80 -0.82
C GLY A 69 2.42 -9.95 -0.60
N LEU A 70 1.24 -10.56 -0.58
CA LEU A 70 -0.01 -9.91 -0.18
C LEU A 70 -0.62 -10.68 1.00
N TYR A 71 -1.27 -9.97 1.92
CA TYR A 71 -1.97 -10.53 3.07
C TYR A 71 -3.42 -10.92 2.74
N THR A 72 -3.73 -11.12 1.46
CA THR A 72 -5.06 -11.59 1.04
C THR A 72 -5.34 -13.03 1.46
N ALA A 73 -4.28 -13.82 1.63
CA ALA A 73 -4.28 -15.21 2.06
C ALA A 73 -2.92 -15.61 2.68
N TYR A 74 -2.90 -16.75 3.35
CA TYR A 74 -1.70 -17.38 3.91
C TYR A 74 -1.49 -18.78 3.30
N LEU A 75 -0.25 -19.25 3.31
CA LEU A 75 0.09 -20.61 2.89
C LEU A 75 -0.32 -21.63 3.97
N LYS A 76 -0.80 -22.80 3.54
CA LYS A 76 -1.17 -23.88 4.48
C LYS A 76 0.03 -24.39 5.27
N GLU A 77 1.18 -24.44 4.64
CA GLU A 77 2.46 -24.83 5.23
C GLU A 77 3.35 -23.59 5.38
N PHE A 78 4.18 -23.57 6.42
CA PHE A 78 5.13 -22.48 6.61
C PHE A 78 6.26 -22.55 5.59
N LYS A 79 6.47 -21.46 4.83
CA LYS A 79 7.66 -21.31 3.99
C LYS A 79 8.92 -21.13 4.86
N GLY A 80 10.09 -21.42 4.27
CA GLY A 80 11.36 -21.36 4.99
C GLY A 80 11.72 -19.98 5.59
N SER A 81 11.13 -18.88 5.12
CA SER A 81 11.34 -17.56 5.74
C SER A 81 10.43 -17.31 6.95
N SER A 82 9.23 -17.89 7.00
CA SER A 82 8.25 -17.64 8.08
C SER A 82 8.53 -18.43 9.36
N ILE A 83 9.28 -19.53 9.26
CA ILE A 83 9.77 -20.28 10.42
C ILE A 83 10.95 -19.62 11.13
N LYS A 84 11.64 -18.68 10.47
CA LYS A 84 12.80 -18.02 11.07
C LYS A 84 12.32 -17.14 12.23
N PRO A 85 13.07 -17.07 13.35
CA PRO A 85 12.76 -16.12 14.41
C PRO A 85 12.75 -14.69 13.86
N ILE A 86 11.68 -13.95 14.17
CA ILE A 86 11.59 -12.54 13.82
C ILE A 86 12.73 -11.75 14.46
N VAL A 87 13.27 -10.81 13.70
CA VAL A 87 14.31 -9.87 14.13
C VAL A 87 13.86 -8.47 13.76
N PHE A 88 13.75 -7.61 14.77
CA PHE A 88 13.54 -6.18 14.59
C PHE A 88 14.89 -5.52 14.35
N LYS A 89 15.03 -4.82 13.23
CA LYS A 89 16.27 -4.16 12.83
C LYS A 89 15.99 -2.70 12.57
N GLY A 90 16.81 -1.83 13.14
CA GLY A 90 16.91 -0.45 12.66
C GLY A 90 17.36 -0.43 11.21
N PHE A 91 16.95 0.61 10.49
CA PHE A 91 17.37 0.92 9.14
C PHE A 91 18.09 2.28 9.11
N GLN A 92 18.99 2.45 8.16
CA GLN A 92 19.74 3.69 7.99
C GLN A 92 18.80 4.74 7.38
N LEU A 93 18.66 5.85 8.09
CA LEU A 93 18.07 7.05 7.52
C LEU A 93 19.14 7.76 6.69
N LYS A 94 18.75 8.27 5.54
CA LYS A 94 19.58 9.19 4.76
C LYS A 94 19.24 10.61 5.20
N ASP A 95 20.23 11.48 5.14
CA ASP A 95 19.98 12.91 5.31
C ASP A 95 18.97 13.37 4.27
N SER A 96 17.99 14.15 4.72
CA SER A 96 17.01 14.70 3.80
C SER A 96 17.66 15.71 2.87
N VAL A 97 17.24 15.71 1.61
CA VAL A 97 17.69 16.71 0.62
C VAL A 97 16.89 18.01 0.68
N ALA A 98 15.74 18.00 1.36
CA ALA A 98 14.84 19.13 1.55
C ALA A 98 13.92 18.89 2.77
N ASP A 99 13.14 19.87 3.16
CA ASP A 99 12.02 19.64 4.09
C ASP A 99 10.93 18.83 3.39
N ASN A 100 10.28 17.92 4.12
CA ASN A 100 9.22 17.06 3.58
C ASN A 100 8.02 17.04 4.51
N ASP A 101 6.83 17.12 3.92
CA ASP A 101 5.56 16.90 4.59
C ASP A 101 4.94 15.59 4.12
N VAL A 102 4.33 14.85 5.05
CA VAL A 102 3.64 13.59 4.77
C VAL A 102 2.21 13.70 5.30
N TYR A 103 1.25 13.38 4.45
CA TYR A 103 -0.17 13.47 4.77
C TYR A 103 -0.85 12.12 4.67
N LEU A 104 -1.80 11.87 5.57
CA LEU A 104 -2.73 10.75 5.49
C LEU A 104 -4.15 11.32 5.30
N GLY A 105 -4.77 11.03 4.16
CA GLY A 105 -6.09 11.53 3.83
C GLY A 105 -6.58 11.08 2.47
N ASP A 106 -7.80 11.47 2.11
CA ASP A 106 -8.31 11.30 0.76
C ASP A 106 -7.55 12.21 -0.21
N ALA A 107 -7.14 11.68 -1.37
CA ALA A 107 -6.32 12.41 -2.32
C ALA A 107 -7.03 13.65 -2.87
N ASN A 108 -8.35 13.58 -3.10
CA ASN A 108 -9.13 14.71 -3.62
C ASN A 108 -9.40 15.79 -2.59
N ASP A 109 -9.34 15.45 -1.30
CA ASP A 109 -9.35 16.45 -0.23
C ASP A 109 -7.97 17.07 -0.03
N LEU A 110 -6.91 16.25 -0.04
CA LEU A 110 -5.53 16.71 0.15
C LEU A 110 -5.08 17.64 -0.97
N VAL A 111 -5.40 17.34 -2.23
CA VAL A 111 -4.96 18.13 -3.39
C VAL A 111 -5.48 19.58 -3.38
N LYS A 112 -6.52 19.86 -2.59
CA LYS A 112 -7.07 21.22 -2.39
C LYS A 112 -6.29 22.02 -1.33
N ALA A 113 -5.55 21.33 -0.47
CA ALA A 113 -4.81 21.93 0.64
C ALA A 113 -3.32 22.09 0.35
N VAL A 114 -2.81 21.44 -0.72
CA VAL A 114 -1.40 21.47 -1.12
C VAL A 114 -1.25 22.07 -2.51
N SER A 115 -0.07 22.62 -2.79
CA SER A 115 0.27 23.23 -4.08
C SER A 115 1.77 23.14 -4.34
N GLY A 116 2.18 23.30 -5.59
CA GLY A 116 3.58 23.29 -5.97
C GLY A 116 3.78 23.27 -7.48
N ASP A 117 5.00 23.02 -7.93
CA ASP A 117 5.30 23.05 -9.36
C ASP A 117 4.86 21.77 -10.07
N ILE A 118 5.05 20.61 -9.43
CA ILE A 118 4.80 19.29 -10.03
C ILE A 118 3.99 18.40 -9.09
N LEU A 119 2.87 17.87 -9.57
CA LEU A 119 2.13 16.78 -8.96
C LEU A 119 2.37 15.49 -9.73
N TYR A 120 3.02 14.50 -9.10
CA TYR A 120 3.18 13.16 -9.66
C TYR A 120 2.13 12.19 -9.10
N LEU A 121 1.47 11.46 -9.99
CA LEU A 121 0.41 10.50 -9.67
C LEU A 121 0.78 9.09 -10.14
N ASP A 122 0.59 8.13 -9.24
CA ASP A 122 0.70 6.69 -9.48
C ASP A 122 -0.53 5.99 -8.88
N PRO A 123 -1.72 6.17 -9.48
CA PRO A 123 -2.97 5.67 -8.91
C PRO A 123 -3.12 4.15 -9.13
N PRO A 124 -4.06 3.47 -8.45
CA PRO A 124 -4.34 2.06 -8.67
C PRO A 124 -4.60 1.71 -10.15
N TYR A 125 -3.80 0.77 -10.67
CA TYR A 125 -3.94 0.25 -12.04
C TYR A 125 -5.11 -0.73 -12.18
N ASN A 126 -5.53 -1.35 -11.09
CA ASN A 126 -6.55 -2.39 -11.12
C ASN A 126 -7.50 -2.30 -9.91
N GLN A 127 -8.51 -3.16 -9.88
CA GLN A 127 -9.57 -3.12 -8.85
C GLN A 127 -9.14 -3.67 -7.49
N ARG A 128 -7.85 -3.96 -7.28
CA ARG A 128 -7.36 -4.44 -5.98
C ARG A 128 -7.60 -3.38 -4.92
N GLN A 129 -8.05 -3.85 -3.77
CA GLN A 129 -8.37 -3.01 -2.63
C GLN A 129 -7.27 -3.21 -1.60
N TYR A 130 -6.35 -2.24 -1.50
CA TYR A 130 -5.21 -2.28 -0.59
C TYR A 130 -5.62 -2.47 0.87
N SER A 131 -6.80 -1.97 1.27
CA SER A 131 -7.38 -2.20 2.60
C SER A 131 -7.62 -3.69 2.89
N GLY A 132 -7.89 -4.50 1.87
CA GLY A 132 -8.02 -5.95 1.95
C GLY A 132 -6.68 -6.68 1.74
N ASP A 133 -5.81 -6.15 0.90
CA ASP A 133 -4.53 -6.78 0.55
C ASP A 133 -3.47 -6.64 1.64
N TYR A 134 -3.54 -5.60 2.46
CA TYR A 134 -2.62 -5.30 3.56
C TYR A 134 -3.32 -5.20 4.92
N HIS A 135 -4.50 -5.81 5.04
CA HIS A 135 -5.37 -5.66 6.22
C HIS A 135 -4.68 -5.98 7.55
N LEU A 136 -3.76 -6.96 7.55
CA LEU A 136 -3.05 -7.41 8.74
C LEU A 136 -1.93 -6.46 9.14
N LEU A 137 -1.18 -5.92 8.17
CA LEU A 137 -0.20 -4.87 8.43
C LEU A 137 -0.89 -3.61 8.96
N ASN A 138 -2.08 -3.27 8.45
CA ASN A 138 -2.89 -2.19 9.01
C ASN A 138 -3.26 -2.46 10.48
N THR A 139 -3.50 -3.72 10.89
CA THR A 139 -3.74 -4.08 12.31
C THR A 139 -2.54 -3.88 13.18
N ILE A 140 -1.38 -4.29 12.70
CA ILE A 140 -0.12 -4.06 13.42
C ILE A 140 0.14 -2.55 13.55
N ALA A 141 -0.05 -1.79 12.46
CA ALA A 141 0.23 -0.36 12.40
C ALA A 141 -0.76 0.51 13.17
N GLN A 142 -2.01 0.08 13.34
CA GLN A 142 -3.04 0.80 14.10
C GLN A 142 -3.13 0.34 15.55
N ASN A 143 -2.53 -0.80 15.89
CA ASN A 143 -2.66 -1.47 17.19
C ASN A 143 -4.13 -1.57 17.66
N ASP A 144 -5.00 -1.89 16.71
CA ASP A 144 -6.42 -2.05 16.96
C ASP A 144 -6.81 -3.53 17.01
N LYS A 145 -8.05 -3.80 17.43
CA LYS A 145 -8.60 -5.14 17.61
C LYS A 145 -9.91 -5.25 16.81
N PRO A 146 -9.84 -5.20 15.47
CA PRO A 146 -11.03 -5.17 14.64
C PRO A 146 -11.81 -6.49 14.75
N GLU A 147 -13.10 -6.43 14.49
CA GLU A 147 -13.84 -7.65 14.17
C GLU A 147 -13.29 -8.26 12.87
N ILE A 148 -13.10 -9.58 12.86
CA ILE A 148 -12.53 -10.31 11.72
C ILE A 148 -13.47 -11.40 11.26
N ALA A 149 -13.49 -11.65 9.95
CA ALA A 149 -14.36 -12.64 9.35
C ALA A 149 -13.64 -13.51 8.31
N GLY A 150 -14.19 -14.71 8.12
CA GLY A 150 -13.75 -15.68 7.12
C GLY A 150 -12.43 -16.37 7.46
N ILE A 151 -12.05 -17.28 6.56
CA ILE A 151 -10.86 -18.14 6.69
C ILE A 151 -9.60 -17.28 6.83
N THR A 152 -9.47 -16.24 6.03
CA THR A 152 -8.30 -15.36 6.01
C THR A 152 -8.30 -14.30 7.11
N GLY A 153 -9.36 -14.21 7.93
CA GLY A 153 -9.42 -13.29 9.07
C GLY A 153 -9.36 -11.83 8.67
N LYS A 154 -10.00 -11.46 7.56
CA LYS A 154 -10.01 -10.08 7.10
C LYS A 154 -10.93 -9.23 7.97
N ARG A 155 -10.56 -7.96 8.19
CA ARG A 155 -11.35 -6.97 8.94
C ARG A 155 -12.79 -6.86 8.41
N VAL A 156 -13.79 -6.78 9.26
CA VAL A 156 -15.16 -6.42 8.87
C VAL A 156 -15.21 -4.90 8.58
N GLY A 157 -16.08 -4.48 7.66
CA GLY A 157 -16.30 -3.04 7.39
C GLY A 157 -15.15 -2.33 6.67
N ARG A 158 -14.29 -3.03 5.92
CA ARG A 158 -13.19 -2.40 5.16
C ARG A 158 -13.74 -1.39 4.16
N VAL A 159 -13.15 -0.20 4.17
CA VAL A 159 -13.42 0.84 3.17
C VAL A 159 -12.65 0.52 1.89
N GLY A 160 -13.35 0.51 0.77
CA GLY A 160 -12.73 0.42 -0.54
C GLY A 160 -12.38 1.81 -1.06
N SER A 161 -11.27 1.93 -1.78
CA SER A 161 -10.90 3.18 -2.45
C SER A 161 -11.74 3.35 -3.72
N PRO A 162 -12.33 4.54 -3.96
CA PRO A 162 -13.00 4.83 -5.23
C PRO A 162 -12.01 4.85 -6.41
N TRP A 163 -10.72 5.14 -6.16
CA TRP A 163 -9.65 5.03 -7.14
C TRP A 163 -9.41 3.60 -7.64
N SER A 164 -9.76 2.58 -6.85
CA SER A 164 -9.72 1.17 -7.23
C SER A 164 -11.05 0.68 -7.84
N SER A 165 -11.95 1.57 -8.27
CA SER A 165 -13.26 1.23 -8.83
C SER A 165 -13.38 1.72 -10.26
N LYS A 166 -13.54 0.79 -11.23
CA LYS A 166 -13.79 1.14 -12.66
C LYS A 166 -14.96 2.12 -12.85
N LYS A 167 -15.96 2.06 -11.97
CA LYS A 167 -17.16 2.90 -12.07
C LYS A 167 -16.99 4.30 -11.49
N LYS A 168 -15.96 4.53 -10.67
CA LYS A 168 -15.78 5.78 -9.91
C LYS A 168 -14.47 6.49 -10.23
N VAL A 169 -13.45 5.76 -10.68
CA VAL A 169 -12.10 6.29 -10.89
C VAL A 169 -12.07 7.47 -11.87
N GLU A 170 -12.95 7.48 -12.88
CA GLU A 170 -13.06 8.63 -13.80
C GLU A 170 -13.47 9.91 -13.06
N ASP A 171 -14.53 9.85 -12.24
CA ASP A 171 -15.02 11.00 -11.47
C ASP A 171 -13.97 11.47 -10.45
N GLU A 172 -13.30 10.53 -9.79
CA GLU A 172 -12.20 10.84 -8.86
C GLU A 172 -11.04 11.54 -9.57
N PHE A 173 -10.67 11.07 -10.76
CA PHE A 173 -9.56 11.64 -11.53
C PHE A 173 -9.92 13.02 -12.10
N ARG A 174 -11.13 13.22 -12.62
CA ARG A 174 -11.63 14.54 -13.04
C ARG A 174 -11.56 15.54 -11.88
N THR A 175 -12.11 15.17 -10.73
CA THR A 175 -12.09 15.99 -9.53
C THR A 175 -10.66 16.38 -9.13
N LEU A 176 -9.72 15.43 -9.19
CA LEU A 176 -8.32 15.66 -8.86
C LEU A 176 -7.68 16.66 -9.82
N VAL A 177 -7.77 16.41 -11.13
CA VAL A 177 -7.13 17.24 -12.16
C VAL A 177 -7.66 18.67 -12.12
N GLU A 178 -8.97 18.84 -11.93
CA GLU A 178 -9.60 20.16 -11.82
C GLU A 178 -9.15 20.90 -10.55
N SER A 179 -9.14 20.20 -9.41
CA SER A 179 -8.85 20.79 -8.10
C SER A 179 -7.36 21.06 -7.85
N ALA A 180 -6.46 20.34 -8.52
CA ALA A 180 -5.03 20.40 -8.27
C ALA A 180 -4.44 21.78 -8.58
N ASN A 181 -3.83 22.43 -7.58
CA ASN A 181 -3.12 23.69 -7.74
C ASN A 181 -1.61 23.47 -8.02
N PHE A 182 -1.32 22.93 -9.20
CA PHE A 182 0.04 22.62 -9.65
C PHE A 182 0.25 23.03 -11.11
N GLU A 183 1.44 23.51 -11.47
CA GLU A 183 1.77 23.89 -12.86
C GLU A 183 1.80 22.65 -13.77
N PHE A 184 2.45 21.58 -13.30
CA PHE A 184 2.52 20.31 -14.00
C PHE A 184 1.85 19.19 -13.21
N LEU A 185 1.13 18.35 -13.94
CA LEU A 185 0.54 17.13 -13.41
C LEU A 185 0.99 15.96 -14.29
N VAL A 186 1.72 15.03 -13.67
CA VAL A 186 2.35 13.89 -14.34
C VAL A 186 1.71 12.63 -13.78
N MET A 187 1.25 11.73 -14.64
CA MET A 187 0.65 10.47 -14.21
C MET A 187 1.26 9.28 -14.96
N SER A 188 1.68 8.28 -14.19
CA SER A 188 2.07 6.98 -14.72
C SER A 188 0.86 6.06 -14.77
N TYR A 189 0.64 5.41 -15.91
CA TYR A 189 -0.44 4.42 -16.10
C TYR A 189 -0.11 3.46 -17.23
N SER A 190 -0.86 2.38 -17.41
CA SER A 190 -0.65 1.44 -18.53
C SER A 190 -1.92 1.15 -19.32
N ASN A 191 -1.78 0.53 -20.48
CA ASN A 191 -2.90 0.09 -21.31
C ASN A 191 -3.78 -1.00 -20.66
N GLU A 192 -3.36 -1.56 -19.53
CA GLU A 192 -4.14 -2.55 -18.76
C GLU A 192 -4.91 -1.93 -17.60
N SER A 193 -4.82 -0.61 -17.45
CA SER A 193 -5.28 0.07 -16.26
C SER A 193 -6.78 0.36 -16.27
N LEU A 194 -7.33 0.91 -15.17
CA LEU A 194 -8.78 1.09 -15.02
C LEU A 194 -9.38 2.10 -15.99
N MET A 195 -8.64 3.18 -16.25
CA MET A 195 -8.97 4.21 -17.25
C MET A 195 -8.15 3.97 -18.53
N PRO A 196 -8.79 3.95 -19.72
CA PRO A 196 -8.06 3.96 -20.98
C PRO A 196 -7.20 5.22 -21.14
N SER A 197 -6.08 5.09 -21.88
CA SER A 197 -5.14 6.20 -22.12
C SER A 197 -5.82 7.39 -22.81
N GLU A 198 -6.77 7.12 -23.71
CA GLU A 198 -7.55 8.14 -24.41
C GLU A 198 -8.40 8.95 -23.43
N LEU A 199 -9.07 8.29 -22.47
CA LEU A 199 -9.88 8.96 -21.45
C LEU A 199 -9.02 9.87 -20.56
N VAL A 200 -7.84 9.40 -20.17
CA VAL A 200 -6.88 10.21 -19.41
C VAL A 200 -6.47 11.45 -20.21
N GLY A 201 -6.17 11.27 -21.49
CA GLY A 201 -5.81 12.35 -22.40
C GLY A 201 -6.94 13.37 -22.59
N ASP A 202 -8.18 12.92 -22.74
CA ASP A 202 -9.36 13.78 -22.84
C ASP A 202 -9.54 14.64 -21.57
N ILE A 203 -9.40 14.05 -20.39
CA ILE A 203 -9.52 14.75 -19.11
C ILE A 203 -8.41 15.78 -18.93
N MET A 204 -7.16 15.39 -19.19
CA MET A 204 -6.01 16.28 -19.04
C MET A 204 -6.03 17.42 -20.06
N SER A 205 -6.31 17.14 -21.34
CA SER A 205 -6.33 18.15 -22.40
C SER A 205 -7.43 19.20 -22.23
N ALA A 206 -8.53 18.86 -21.55
CA ALA A 206 -9.56 19.82 -21.17
C ALA A 206 -9.08 20.86 -20.13
N ASN A 207 -7.94 20.59 -19.47
CA ASN A 207 -7.41 21.38 -18.35
C ASN A 207 -6.05 22.04 -18.65
N GLY A 208 -5.55 21.97 -19.90
CA GLY A 208 -4.28 22.58 -20.28
C GLY A 208 -3.61 21.88 -21.47
N LYS A 209 -2.31 22.13 -21.63
CA LYS A 209 -1.53 21.51 -22.70
C LYS A 209 -1.15 20.08 -22.30
N TYR A 210 -1.66 19.12 -23.04
CA TYR A 210 -1.44 17.70 -22.82
C TYR A 210 -0.38 17.11 -23.77
N SER A 211 0.42 16.19 -23.24
CA SER A 211 1.29 15.29 -24.01
C SER A 211 1.41 13.94 -23.31
N VAL A 212 1.76 12.90 -24.07
CA VAL A 212 1.98 11.55 -23.53
C VAL A 212 3.25 10.95 -24.11
N HIS A 213 3.98 10.22 -23.28
CA HIS A 213 5.11 9.40 -23.68
C HIS A 213 4.76 7.93 -23.47
N GLU A 214 5.12 7.08 -24.42
CA GLU A 214 4.81 5.65 -24.40
C GLU A 214 6.08 4.82 -24.29
N MET A 215 6.02 3.75 -23.50
CA MET A 215 7.11 2.79 -23.33
C MET A 215 6.56 1.36 -23.37
N GLU A 216 6.99 0.57 -24.35
CA GLU A 216 6.62 -0.84 -24.43
C GLU A 216 7.53 -1.71 -23.56
N HIS A 217 6.91 -2.55 -22.74
CA HIS A 217 7.59 -3.53 -21.89
C HIS A 217 7.09 -4.94 -22.18
N LYS A 218 7.98 -5.94 -22.04
CA LYS A 218 7.55 -7.34 -22.06
C LYS A 218 6.65 -7.60 -20.86
N ARG A 219 5.48 -8.20 -21.10
CA ARG A 219 4.53 -8.52 -20.04
C ARG A 219 5.16 -9.47 -19.02
N PHE A 220 5.03 -9.13 -17.75
CA PHE A 220 5.48 -10.01 -16.66
C PHE A 220 4.57 -11.25 -16.58
N SER A 221 5.16 -12.45 -16.62
CA SER A 221 4.45 -13.72 -16.44
C SER A 221 5.05 -14.50 -15.28
N SER A 222 4.23 -14.77 -14.26
CA SER A 222 4.62 -15.53 -13.07
C SER A 222 4.53 -17.05 -13.25
N LYS A 223 3.98 -17.54 -14.38
CA LYS A 223 3.82 -18.97 -14.67
C LYS A 223 4.49 -19.32 -16.01
N LYS A 224 5.56 -20.11 -15.97
CA LYS A 224 6.14 -20.73 -17.18
C LYS A 224 5.07 -21.58 -17.88
N GLY A 225 4.71 -21.23 -19.11
CA GLY A 225 4.00 -22.14 -20.03
C GLY A 225 2.49 -21.90 -20.24
N GLN A 226 1.87 -20.89 -19.63
CA GLN A 226 0.56 -20.42 -20.10
C GLN A 226 0.77 -19.26 -21.07
N LYS A 227 0.34 -19.43 -22.32
CA LYS A 227 0.10 -18.29 -23.21
C LYS A 227 -0.96 -17.41 -22.53
N ASN A 228 -0.63 -16.14 -22.35
CA ASN A 228 -1.53 -15.14 -21.77
C ASN A 228 -2.88 -15.23 -22.46
N ALA A 229 -3.93 -15.64 -21.74
CA ALA A 229 -5.20 -15.96 -22.38
C ALA A 229 -5.94 -14.72 -22.90
N GLU A 230 -5.59 -13.49 -22.47
CA GLU A 230 -6.39 -12.30 -22.78
C GLU A 230 -5.58 -10.99 -22.93
N GLY A 231 -4.26 -11.04 -23.09
CA GLY A 231 -3.53 -9.84 -23.50
C GLY A 231 -2.16 -10.18 -24.08
N GLY A 232 -1.65 -9.26 -24.90
CA GLY A 232 -0.50 -9.48 -25.77
C GLY A 232 0.80 -9.87 -25.06
N GLU A 233 1.86 -9.91 -25.84
CA GLU A 233 3.22 -10.18 -25.34
C GLU A 233 3.82 -8.97 -24.62
N THR A 234 3.24 -7.79 -24.81
CA THR A 234 3.70 -6.51 -24.30
C THR A 234 2.61 -5.78 -23.50
N VAL A 235 3.07 -4.91 -22.60
CA VAL A 235 2.30 -3.89 -21.89
C VAL A 235 2.87 -2.55 -22.32
N THR A 236 2.02 -1.58 -22.59
CA THR A 236 2.43 -0.21 -22.89
C THR A 236 2.22 0.63 -21.64
N GLU A 237 3.31 1.15 -21.08
CA GLU A 237 3.29 2.16 -20.03
C GLU A 237 3.20 3.54 -20.67
N TYR A 238 2.40 4.41 -20.06
CA TYR A 238 2.16 5.78 -20.44
C TYR A 238 2.62 6.71 -19.34
N LEU A 239 3.40 7.71 -19.71
CA LEU A 239 3.66 8.89 -18.88
C LEU A 239 2.84 10.05 -19.44
N HIS A 240 1.70 10.30 -18.83
CA HIS A 240 0.81 11.39 -19.18
C HIS A 240 1.31 12.68 -18.53
N VAL A 241 1.38 13.77 -19.29
CA VAL A 241 1.86 15.07 -18.81
C VAL A 241 0.84 16.14 -19.18
N LEU A 242 0.33 16.81 -18.16
CA LEU A 242 -0.48 18.01 -18.27
C LEU A 242 0.33 19.21 -17.78
N HIS A 243 0.43 20.23 -18.62
CA HIS A 243 0.85 21.57 -18.22
C HIS A 243 -0.41 22.44 -18.10
N LYS A 244 -0.82 22.74 -16.87
CA LYS A 244 -1.94 23.64 -16.57
C LYS A 244 -1.48 25.06 -16.92
N ALA A 245 -2.03 25.64 -17.97
CA ALA A 245 -1.73 27.03 -18.29
C ALA A 245 -2.20 27.89 -17.11
N GLY A 246 -1.29 28.71 -16.57
CA GLY A 246 -1.57 29.62 -15.46
C GLY A 246 -2.62 30.68 -15.77
#